data_AF-A0A4Q7IIZ1-F1
#
_entry.id   AF-A0A4Q7IIZ1-F1
#
_cell.length_a   1.000
_cell.length_b   1.000
_cell.length_c   1.000
_cell.angle_alpha   90.00
_cell.angle_beta   90.00
_cell.angle_gamma   90.00
#
_symmetry.space_group_name_H-M   'P 1'
#
loop_
_entity.id
_entity.type
_entity.pdbx_description
1 polymer ?
#
loop_
_entity_poly.entity_id
_entity_poly.type
_entity_poly.pdbx_seq_one_letter_code
_entity_poly.pdbx_strand_id
1 'polypeptide(L)'
;MIKSRFRTTLCATLIFASQISAAESTSKEVISDGPYIDVHANALTVNWICNDQVKRKQVNLEGVSMPYGFADCGLTANTSQLTFDEQLIEFQGVKRVAALSDLHGQYELMLTLLKNNGIIDSQNQWAFGDGHFVITGDIFDRGDKVTEILWFIHDLEKQAERAGGKIHLLLGNHEVMVLNGDLRYLNPKYVKAEKLLETPFDQLFNQHTILGRWLRSKPVLVKINDHLYAHGGFHPQLAEDKITLDTINKTFKSHLVEKELLEKREGFARYLHKTHGPIWYRGYFKDDGATAEELDLLLKHFDVNHIVVGHTSQKKIETRFKGKVIAIDSSIKRGKYGEVLFIENGKHERGTLKGDRKPLKI
;
A
#
# COMPACT_ATOMS: atom_id res chain seq x y z
N MET A 1 -62.44 34.33 -44.43
CA MET A 1 -62.06 32.90 -44.43
C MET A 1 -60.88 32.71 -45.37
N ILE A 2 -59.66 32.56 -44.87
CA ILE A 2 -58.52 31.88 -45.52
C ILE A 2 -57.52 31.59 -44.39
N LYS A 3 -57.25 30.29 -44.18
CA LYS A 3 -56.32 29.77 -43.17
C LYS A 3 -54.89 29.87 -43.70
N SER A 4 -54.02 30.57 -42.99
CA SER A 4 -52.56 30.54 -43.19
C SER A 4 -51.99 29.34 -42.41
N ARG A 5 -51.37 28.39 -43.13
CA ARG A 5 -50.69 27.21 -42.57
C ARG A 5 -49.23 27.55 -42.25
N PHE A 6 -48.86 27.40 -40.98
CA PHE A 6 -47.47 27.35 -40.53
C PHE A 6 -46.78 26.12 -41.16
N ARG A 7 -45.63 26.34 -41.81
CA ARG A 7 -44.68 25.28 -42.17
C ARG A 7 -43.65 25.17 -41.05
N THR A 8 -43.68 24.06 -40.33
CA THR A 8 -42.67 23.67 -39.35
C THR A 8 -41.46 23.10 -40.10
N THR A 9 -40.31 23.76 -40.02
CA THR A 9 -39.04 23.25 -40.54
C THR A 9 -38.47 22.26 -39.53
N LEU A 10 -38.45 20.97 -39.90
CA LEU A 10 -37.85 19.90 -39.11
C LEU A 10 -36.32 19.98 -39.29
N CYS A 11 -35.60 20.45 -38.27
CA CYS A 11 -34.15 20.47 -38.26
C CYS A 11 -33.64 19.10 -37.78
N ALA A 12 -33.24 18.25 -38.72
CA ALA A 12 -32.64 16.94 -38.42
C ALA A 12 -31.20 17.17 -37.93
N THR A 13 -30.97 17.00 -36.63
CA THR A 13 -29.63 16.98 -36.03
C THR A 13 -29.03 15.59 -36.22
N LEU A 14 -28.03 15.50 -37.10
CA LEU A 14 -27.17 14.32 -37.26
C LEU A 14 -26.28 14.20 -36.02
N ILE A 15 -26.59 13.23 -35.16
CA ILE A 15 -25.70 12.81 -34.06
C ILE A 15 -24.61 11.93 -34.69
N PHE A 16 -23.42 12.50 -34.88
CA PHE A 16 -22.22 11.72 -35.16
C PHE A 16 -21.84 10.95 -33.89
N ALA A 17 -22.15 9.65 -33.86
CA ALA A 17 -21.56 8.72 -32.91
C ALA A 17 -20.08 8.54 -33.28
N SER A 18 -19.18 9.22 -32.58
CA SER A 18 -17.76 8.95 -32.65
C SER A 18 -17.48 7.64 -31.91
N GLN A 19 -17.28 6.57 -32.66
CA GLN A 19 -16.64 5.36 -32.15
C GLN A 19 -15.18 5.71 -31.83
N ILE A 20 -14.90 6.05 -30.56
CA ILE A 20 -13.54 6.07 -30.05
C ILE A 20 -13.14 4.60 -29.86
N SER A 21 -12.54 4.03 -30.90
CA SER A 21 -11.68 2.86 -30.75
C SER A 21 -10.51 3.27 -29.84
N ALA A 22 -10.51 2.80 -28.60
CA ALA A 22 -9.35 2.87 -27.73
C ALA A 22 -8.22 2.07 -28.39
N ALA A 23 -7.32 2.75 -29.09
CA ALA A 23 -6.10 2.15 -29.58
C ALA A 23 -5.28 1.69 -28.36
N GLU A 24 -4.98 0.40 -28.27
CA GLU A 24 -4.02 -0.15 -27.33
C GLU A 24 -2.65 0.52 -27.57
N SER A 25 -2.35 1.53 -26.77
CA SER A 25 -1.00 2.07 -26.62
C SER A 25 -0.13 1.02 -25.94
N THR A 26 0.34 0.04 -26.71
CA THR A 26 1.49 -0.78 -26.30
C THR A 26 2.69 0.16 -26.16
N SER A 27 3.16 0.36 -24.93
CA SER A 27 4.30 1.23 -24.67
C SER A 27 5.53 0.68 -25.41
N LYS A 28 6.09 1.49 -26.31
CA LYS A 28 7.35 1.19 -27.04
C LYS A 28 8.59 1.14 -26.14
N GLU A 29 8.44 1.44 -24.86
CA GLU A 29 9.53 1.50 -23.90
C GLU A 29 9.99 0.08 -23.53
N VAL A 30 11.30 -0.14 -23.61
CA VAL A 30 11.97 -1.38 -23.16
C VAL A 30 11.96 -1.40 -21.63
N ILE A 31 11.54 -2.52 -21.04
CA ILE A 31 11.39 -2.63 -19.59
C ILE A 31 12.37 -3.64 -18.99
N SER A 32 12.75 -3.40 -17.74
CA SER A 32 13.34 -4.40 -16.85
C SER A 32 12.56 -4.43 -15.54
N ASP A 33 12.32 -5.63 -15.01
CA ASP A 33 11.48 -5.83 -13.82
C ASP A 33 11.72 -7.18 -13.13
N GLY A 34 11.31 -7.29 -11.87
CA GLY A 34 11.48 -8.47 -11.03
C GLY A 34 12.55 -8.30 -9.94
N PRO A 35 13.04 -9.40 -9.35
CA PRO A 35 12.61 -10.77 -9.62
C PRO A 35 11.21 -11.08 -9.08
N TYR A 36 10.49 -11.96 -9.79
CA TYR A 36 9.32 -12.66 -9.29
C TYR A 36 9.73 -14.09 -8.93
N ILE A 37 9.52 -14.48 -7.67
CA ILE A 37 10.14 -15.70 -7.11
C ILE A 37 9.06 -16.64 -6.62
N ASP A 38 8.83 -17.72 -7.36
CA ASP A 38 7.97 -18.82 -6.95
C ASP A 38 8.73 -19.77 -6.03
N VAL A 39 8.05 -20.24 -5.00
CA VAL A 39 8.54 -21.16 -3.99
C VAL A 39 7.86 -22.51 -4.17
N HIS A 40 8.65 -23.50 -4.58
CA HIS A 40 8.28 -24.90 -4.61
C HIS A 40 8.85 -25.62 -3.36
N ALA A 41 8.56 -26.92 -3.18
CA ALA A 41 8.96 -27.66 -1.99
C ALA A 41 10.47 -27.57 -1.68
N ASN A 42 11.32 -27.85 -2.69
CA ASN A 42 12.78 -27.86 -2.54
C ASN A 42 13.49 -26.93 -3.54
N ALA A 43 12.77 -26.02 -4.20
CA ALA A 43 13.35 -25.18 -5.24
C ALA A 43 12.64 -23.82 -5.34
N LEU A 44 13.37 -22.84 -5.87
CA LEU A 44 12.82 -21.54 -6.25
C LEU A 44 12.90 -21.36 -7.78
N THR A 45 11.80 -20.90 -8.38
CA THR A 45 11.82 -20.39 -9.76
C THR A 45 11.92 -18.88 -9.70
N VAL A 46 13.00 -18.33 -10.24
CA VAL A 46 13.28 -16.89 -10.23
C VAL A 46 13.12 -16.36 -11.65
N ASN A 47 12.20 -15.42 -11.83
CA ASN A 47 11.88 -14.81 -13.12
C ASN A 47 12.27 -13.33 -13.12
N TRP A 48 13.00 -12.88 -14.13
CA TRP A 48 13.26 -11.47 -14.41
C TRP A 48 12.81 -11.12 -15.82
N ILE A 49 12.52 -9.85 -16.02
CA ILE A 49 12.51 -9.23 -17.33
C ILE A 49 13.75 -8.34 -17.40
N CYS A 50 14.62 -8.58 -18.38
CA CYS A 50 15.84 -7.83 -18.60
C CYS A 50 15.82 -7.29 -20.02
N ASN A 51 15.55 -5.99 -20.18
CA ASN A 51 15.41 -5.33 -21.48
C ASN A 51 14.44 -6.08 -22.42
N ASP A 52 13.21 -6.27 -21.95
CA ASP A 52 12.14 -7.07 -22.61
C ASP A 52 12.42 -8.56 -22.78
N GLN A 53 13.57 -9.08 -22.34
CA GLN A 53 13.88 -10.51 -22.40
C GLN A 53 13.59 -11.18 -21.06
N VAL A 54 12.79 -12.25 -21.09
CA VAL A 54 12.55 -13.05 -19.89
C VAL A 54 13.78 -13.91 -19.59
N LYS A 55 14.26 -13.81 -18.36
CA LYS A 55 15.27 -14.71 -17.80
C LYS A 55 14.66 -15.55 -16.69
N ARG A 56 14.92 -16.85 -16.71
CA ARG A 56 14.48 -17.80 -15.69
C ARG A 56 15.67 -18.52 -15.08
N LYS A 57 15.70 -18.62 -13.75
CA LYS A 57 16.69 -19.38 -13.00
C LYS A 57 16.00 -20.30 -12.00
N GLN A 58 16.44 -21.54 -11.95
CA GLN A 58 16.08 -22.48 -10.89
C GLN A 58 17.15 -22.43 -9.79
N VAL A 59 16.73 -22.40 -8.53
CA VAL A 59 17.60 -22.50 -7.36
C VAL A 59 17.16 -23.71 -6.55
N ASN A 60 17.98 -24.74 -6.46
CA ASN A 60 17.75 -25.85 -5.53
C ASN A 60 18.03 -25.34 -4.11
N LEU A 61 17.09 -25.54 -3.19
CA LEU A 61 17.22 -25.12 -1.79
C LEU A 61 18.04 -26.11 -0.95
N GLU A 62 18.29 -27.32 -1.45
CA GLU A 62 19.15 -28.27 -0.79
C GLU A 62 20.58 -27.72 -0.66
N GLY A 63 21.04 -27.55 0.59
CA GLY A 63 22.36 -26.99 0.89
C GLY A 63 22.47 -25.46 0.77
N VAL A 64 21.38 -24.74 0.48
CA VAL A 64 21.38 -23.27 0.45
C VAL A 64 21.16 -22.72 1.86
N SER A 65 22.09 -21.87 2.32
CA SER A 65 21.93 -21.10 3.56
C SER A 65 21.20 -19.79 3.30
N MET A 66 20.32 -19.39 4.21
CA MET A 66 19.72 -18.06 4.24
C MET A 66 20.58 -17.10 5.10
N PRO A 67 20.68 -15.81 4.75
CA PRO A 67 20.00 -15.12 3.66
C PRO A 67 20.55 -15.46 2.26
N TYR A 68 19.67 -15.41 1.26
CA TYR A 68 20.02 -15.61 -0.14
C TYR A 68 19.70 -14.37 -0.98
N GLY A 69 20.66 -13.98 -1.82
CA GLY A 69 20.58 -12.83 -2.72
C GLY A 69 20.35 -13.23 -4.18
N PHE A 70 19.49 -12.49 -4.85
CA PHE A 70 19.16 -12.64 -6.26
C PHE A 70 19.59 -11.36 -6.99
N ALA A 71 20.35 -11.49 -8.08
CA ALA A 71 20.77 -10.35 -8.88
C ALA A 71 20.81 -10.72 -10.37
N ASP A 72 20.17 -9.91 -11.21
CA ASP A 72 20.32 -9.94 -12.67
C ASP A 72 19.93 -8.56 -13.23
N CYS A 73 20.56 -8.16 -14.34
CA CYS A 73 20.31 -6.92 -15.08
C CYS A 73 20.17 -5.64 -14.21
N GLY A 74 20.91 -5.56 -13.10
CA GLY A 74 20.90 -4.42 -12.18
C GLY A 74 19.74 -4.43 -11.16
N LEU A 75 18.88 -5.46 -11.20
CA LEU A 75 17.81 -5.69 -10.23
C LEU A 75 18.29 -6.65 -9.14
N THR A 76 18.03 -6.31 -7.88
CA THR A 76 18.47 -7.10 -6.74
C THR A 76 17.30 -7.40 -5.80
N ALA A 77 17.30 -8.59 -5.21
CA ALA A 77 16.40 -8.97 -4.14
C ALA A 77 17.14 -9.82 -3.11
N ASN A 78 16.78 -9.67 -1.84
CA ASN A 78 17.32 -10.48 -0.76
C ASN A 78 16.17 -11.09 0.03
N THR A 79 16.34 -12.34 0.45
CA THR A 79 15.45 -12.94 1.42
C THR A 79 16.21 -13.69 2.50
N SER A 80 15.74 -13.57 3.74
CA SER A 80 16.23 -14.35 4.88
C SER A 80 15.31 -15.51 5.25
N GLN A 81 14.11 -15.59 4.67
CA GLN A 81 13.08 -16.58 5.02
C GLN A 81 12.08 -16.80 3.88
N LEU A 82 11.46 -17.98 3.83
CA LEU A 82 10.46 -18.36 2.81
C LEU A 82 9.05 -18.53 3.38
N THR A 83 8.94 -18.47 4.71
CA THR A 83 7.73 -18.53 5.51
C THR A 83 7.63 -17.25 6.33
N PHE A 84 6.40 -16.78 6.52
CA PHE A 84 6.13 -15.50 7.16
C PHE A 84 5.00 -15.68 8.16
N ASP A 85 5.32 -15.48 9.43
CA ASP A 85 4.33 -15.55 10.51
C ASP A 85 3.44 -14.31 10.51
N GLU A 86 2.25 -14.46 11.08
CA GLU A 86 1.38 -13.32 11.33
C GLU A 86 2.06 -12.32 12.27
N GLN A 87 1.96 -11.04 11.91
CA GLN A 87 2.57 -9.97 12.69
C GLN A 87 1.69 -9.60 13.88
N LEU A 88 2.34 -9.28 15.01
CA LEU A 88 1.67 -8.61 16.12
C LEU A 88 1.08 -7.28 15.65
N ILE A 89 -0.08 -6.92 16.18
CA ILE A 89 -0.82 -5.71 15.82
C ILE A 89 -0.85 -4.66 16.93
N GLU A 90 -0.29 -4.94 18.11
CA GLU A 90 -0.25 -4.00 19.24
C GLU A 90 1.17 -3.93 19.83
N PHE A 91 1.66 -2.70 20.02
CA PHE A 91 2.98 -2.42 20.59
C PHE A 91 2.87 -1.29 21.60
N GLN A 92 3.66 -1.36 22.68
CA GLN A 92 3.68 -0.38 23.76
C GLN A 92 5.12 -0.01 24.10
N GLY A 93 5.32 1.18 24.67
CA GLY A 93 6.64 1.67 25.08
C GLY A 93 7.59 2.01 23.92
N VAL A 94 7.06 2.19 22.71
CA VAL A 94 7.87 2.51 21.52
C VAL A 94 8.25 3.99 21.55
N LYS A 95 9.54 4.29 21.65
CA LYS A 95 10.04 5.66 21.88
C LYS A 95 10.01 6.55 20.63
N ARG A 96 10.24 5.94 19.47
CA ARG A 96 10.36 6.63 18.18
C ARG A 96 9.56 5.89 17.13
N VAL A 97 8.58 6.58 16.54
CA VAL A 97 7.81 6.09 15.42
C VAL A 97 7.97 7.05 14.25
N ALA A 98 8.25 6.52 13.07
CA ALA A 98 8.15 7.22 11.81
C ALA A 98 7.00 6.62 10.99
N ALA A 99 6.29 7.41 10.18
CA ALA A 99 5.24 6.88 9.31
C ALA A 99 5.08 7.63 7.99
N LEU A 100 4.73 6.91 6.92
CA LEU A 100 4.31 7.47 5.63
C LEU A 100 3.27 6.55 4.95
N SER A 101 2.76 6.95 3.79
CA SER A 101 1.79 6.15 3.03
C SER A 101 1.87 6.44 1.53
N ASP A 102 1.20 5.60 0.73
CA ASP A 102 0.81 5.89 -0.66
C ASP A 102 2.02 6.16 -1.58
N LEU A 103 3.00 5.27 -1.50
CA LEU A 103 4.23 5.34 -2.30
C LEU A 103 3.96 5.15 -3.79
N HIS A 104 3.03 4.28 -4.18
CA HIS A 104 2.57 4.09 -5.57
C HIS A 104 3.71 4.01 -6.59
N GLY A 105 4.67 3.11 -6.36
CA GLY A 105 5.80 2.91 -7.27
C GLY A 105 6.78 4.08 -7.39
N GLN A 106 6.80 5.05 -6.49
CA GLN A 106 7.72 6.21 -6.52
C GLN A 106 9.02 5.94 -5.75
N TYR A 107 9.80 4.96 -6.21
CA TYR A 107 10.97 4.44 -5.49
C TYR A 107 12.06 5.48 -5.21
N GLU A 108 12.47 6.28 -6.21
CA GLU A 108 13.55 7.27 -6.02
C GLU A 108 13.15 8.38 -5.05
N LEU A 109 11.89 8.81 -5.10
CA LEU A 109 11.34 9.78 -4.16
C LEU A 109 11.28 9.20 -2.74
N MET A 110 10.88 7.93 -2.60
CA MET A 110 10.93 7.21 -1.32
C MET A 110 12.36 7.19 -0.77
N LEU A 111 13.35 6.74 -1.55
CA LEU A 111 14.75 6.70 -1.09
C LEU A 111 15.24 8.07 -0.64
N THR A 112 14.96 9.11 -1.43
CA THR A 112 15.32 10.50 -1.08
C THR A 112 14.69 10.91 0.25
N LEU A 113 13.40 10.64 0.42
CA LEU A 113 12.66 10.99 1.63
C LEU A 113 13.20 10.26 2.86
N LEU A 114 13.43 8.94 2.75
CA LEU A 114 13.92 8.12 3.85
C LEU A 114 15.36 8.48 4.24
N LYS A 115 16.25 8.74 3.27
CA LYS A 115 17.63 9.18 3.52
C LYS A 115 17.68 10.51 4.23
N ASN A 116 17.00 11.51 3.67
CA ASN A 116 17.05 12.87 4.21
C ASN A 116 16.42 12.96 5.61
N ASN A 117 15.55 12.00 5.97
CA ASN A 117 14.93 11.95 7.29
C ASN A 117 15.57 10.92 8.24
N GLY A 118 16.70 10.32 7.87
CA GLY A 118 17.47 9.41 8.72
C GLY A 118 16.79 8.07 9.01
N ILE A 119 15.83 7.64 8.18
CA ILE A 119 15.23 6.30 8.31
C ILE A 119 16.18 5.24 7.73
N ILE A 120 16.87 5.61 6.65
CA ILE A 120 17.91 4.80 6.01
C ILE A 120 19.18 5.63 5.83
N ASP A 121 20.33 4.97 5.73
CA ASP A 121 21.62 5.62 5.51
C ASP A 121 21.91 5.88 4.02
N SER A 122 23.11 6.40 3.73
CA SER A 122 23.56 6.65 2.35
C SER A 122 23.66 5.41 1.47
N GLN A 123 23.80 4.22 2.08
CA GLN A 123 23.89 2.90 1.44
C GLN A 123 22.50 2.22 1.37
N ASN A 124 21.43 2.96 1.65
CA ASN A 124 20.05 2.47 1.71
C ASN A 124 19.81 1.39 2.78
N GLN A 125 20.62 1.33 3.84
CA GLN A 125 20.44 0.38 4.94
C GLN A 125 19.66 1.03 6.08
N TRP A 126 19.02 0.21 6.93
CA TRP A 126 18.26 0.69 8.08
C TRP A 126 19.12 1.53 9.02
N ALA A 127 18.67 2.76 9.30
CA ALA A 127 19.39 3.71 10.15
C ALA A 127 18.54 4.25 11.32
N PHE A 128 17.31 3.76 11.48
CA PHE A 128 16.38 4.27 12.48
C PHE A 128 16.48 3.55 13.85
N GLY A 129 17.56 2.79 14.09
CA GLY A 129 17.86 2.12 15.36
C GLY A 129 16.73 1.20 15.84
N ASP A 130 16.33 1.36 17.10
CA ASP A 130 15.19 0.67 17.73
C ASP A 130 13.81 1.28 17.38
N GLY A 131 13.76 2.22 16.44
CA GLY A 131 12.53 2.88 16.05
C GLY A 131 11.58 1.98 15.27
N HIS A 132 10.30 2.33 15.28
CA HIS A 132 9.29 1.68 14.44
C HIS A 132 8.99 2.55 13.22
N PHE A 133 8.95 1.96 12.03
CA PHE A 133 8.58 2.64 10.79
C PHE A 133 7.30 2.04 10.22
N VAL A 134 6.23 2.84 10.10
CA VAL A 134 4.91 2.40 9.62
C VAL A 134 4.68 2.87 8.19
N ILE A 135 4.30 1.95 7.31
CA ILE A 135 3.84 2.25 5.95
C ILE A 135 2.38 1.85 5.90
N THR A 136 1.47 2.83 5.86
CA THR A 136 0.02 2.55 5.88
C THR A 136 -0.53 2.17 4.50
N GLY A 137 0.16 1.29 3.77
CA GLY A 137 -0.28 0.72 2.49
C GLY A 137 -0.02 1.56 1.25
N ASP A 138 -0.54 1.06 0.12
CA ASP A 138 -0.49 1.63 -1.22
C ASP A 138 0.93 1.82 -1.79
N ILE A 139 1.70 0.72 -1.79
CA ILE A 139 2.93 0.58 -2.58
C ILE A 139 2.60 0.34 -4.05
N PHE A 140 1.58 -0.47 -4.32
CA PHE A 140 1.17 -0.88 -5.67
C PHE A 140 0.60 0.26 -6.52
N ASP A 141 0.54 0.01 -7.83
CA ASP A 141 -0.10 0.82 -8.87
C ASP A 141 0.50 2.22 -9.14
N ARG A 142 0.08 2.80 -10.28
CA ARG A 142 0.47 4.10 -10.83
C ARG A 142 1.92 4.23 -11.26
N GLY A 143 2.88 4.10 -10.34
CA GLY A 143 4.32 4.17 -10.64
C GLY A 143 4.86 2.88 -11.24
N ASP A 144 6.10 2.92 -11.74
CA ASP A 144 6.76 1.83 -12.45
C ASP A 144 7.85 1.11 -11.62
N LYS A 145 7.99 1.47 -10.33
CA LYS A 145 8.98 0.91 -9.39
C LYS A 145 8.40 0.19 -8.16
N VAL A 146 7.22 -0.41 -8.31
CA VAL A 146 6.54 -1.21 -7.28
C VAL A 146 7.40 -2.38 -6.82
N THR A 147 7.91 -3.20 -7.74
CA THR A 147 8.72 -4.39 -7.42
C THR A 147 9.98 -4.03 -6.63
N GLU A 148 10.63 -2.94 -7.02
CA GLU A 148 11.80 -2.38 -6.36
C GLU A 148 11.49 -1.94 -4.92
N ILE A 149 10.36 -1.25 -4.69
CA ILE A 149 9.92 -0.89 -3.33
C ILE A 149 9.63 -2.14 -2.49
N LEU A 150 8.92 -3.14 -3.03
CA LEU A 150 8.57 -4.34 -2.28
C LEU A 150 9.81 -5.09 -1.81
N TRP A 151 10.78 -5.32 -2.69
CA TRP A 151 12.04 -5.96 -2.31
C TRP A 151 12.87 -5.12 -1.34
N PHE A 152 12.88 -3.81 -1.54
CA PHE A 152 13.57 -2.89 -0.63
C PHE A 152 13.00 -2.96 0.80
N ILE A 153 11.68 -2.83 0.94
CA ILE A 153 11.02 -2.89 2.26
C ILE A 153 11.11 -4.30 2.87
N HIS A 154 11.02 -5.35 2.05
CA HIS A 154 11.20 -6.73 2.51
C HIS A 154 12.57 -6.96 3.16
N ASP A 155 13.65 -6.47 2.54
CA ASP A 155 15.00 -6.58 3.11
C ASP A 155 15.17 -5.65 4.33
N LEU A 156 14.71 -4.40 4.21
CA LEU A 156 14.82 -3.39 5.28
C LEU A 156 14.09 -3.81 6.56
N GLU A 157 12.99 -4.57 6.45
CA GLU A 157 12.27 -5.11 7.61
C GLU A 157 13.18 -6.02 8.45
N LYS A 158 13.99 -6.86 7.83
CA LYS A 158 14.95 -7.73 8.55
C LYS A 158 16.12 -6.95 9.13
N GLN A 159 16.53 -5.87 8.49
CA GLN A 159 17.56 -4.99 9.04
C GLN A 159 17.04 -4.25 10.28
N ALA A 160 15.79 -3.76 10.24
CA ALA A 160 15.14 -3.13 11.38
C ALA A 160 15.04 -4.09 12.57
N GLU A 161 14.55 -5.32 12.36
CA GLU A 161 14.46 -6.35 13.40
C GLU A 161 15.81 -6.63 14.06
N ARG A 162 16.89 -6.75 13.28
CA ARG A 162 18.25 -6.97 13.80
C ARG A 162 18.77 -5.80 14.63
N ALA A 163 18.34 -4.58 14.32
CA ALA A 163 18.68 -3.38 15.07
C ALA A 163 17.78 -3.14 16.31
N GLY A 164 16.83 -4.06 16.58
CA GLY A 164 15.83 -3.91 17.65
C GLY A 164 14.67 -2.98 17.30
N GLY A 165 14.58 -2.53 16.05
CA GLY A 165 13.46 -1.76 15.51
C GLY A 165 12.46 -2.63 14.77
N LYS A 166 11.52 -2.01 14.05
CA LYS A 166 10.51 -2.74 13.28
C LYS A 166 9.95 -1.94 12.12
N ILE A 167 9.66 -2.61 11.00
CA ILE A 167 8.84 -2.06 9.92
C ILE A 167 7.44 -2.68 9.99
N HIS A 168 6.42 -1.83 9.92
CA HIS A 168 5.01 -2.19 9.88
C HIS A 168 4.45 -1.80 8.52
N LEU A 169 4.57 -2.69 7.54
CA LEU A 169 3.84 -2.54 6.27
C LEU A 169 2.40 -3.01 6.50
N LEU A 170 1.44 -2.11 6.33
CA LEU A 170 0.01 -2.41 6.37
C LEU A 170 -0.53 -2.63 4.95
N LEU A 171 -1.60 -3.39 4.84
CA LEU A 171 -2.34 -3.54 3.58
C LEU A 171 -3.15 -2.28 3.27
N GLY A 172 -2.92 -1.68 2.10
CA GLY A 172 -3.75 -0.63 1.51
C GLY A 172 -4.77 -1.19 0.53
N ASN A 173 -5.55 -0.31 -0.10
CA ASN A 173 -6.54 -0.80 -1.04
C ASN A 173 -5.91 -1.29 -2.35
N HIS A 174 -4.76 -0.73 -2.75
CA HIS A 174 -4.08 -1.15 -3.98
C HIS A 174 -3.39 -2.51 -3.82
N GLU A 175 -2.84 -2.86 -2.65
CA GLU A 175 -2.37 -4.23 -2.38
C GLU A 175 -3.52 -5.23 -2.54
N VAL A 176 -4.67 -4.95 -1.93
CA VAL A 176 -5.84 -5.84 -1.97
C VAL A 176 -6.42 -5.93 -3.39
N MET A 177 -6.51 -4.81 -4.11
CA MET A 177 -6.95 -4.79 -5.50
C MET A 177 -6.08 -5.69 -6.39
N VAL A 178 -4.76 -5.49 -6.36
CA VAL A 178 -3.82 -6.31 -7.16
C VAL A 178 -3.91 -7.78 -6.79
N LEU A 179 -3.92 -8.13 -5.50
CA LEU A 179 -4.06 -9.52 -5.07
C LEU A 179 -5.38 -10.18 -5.51
N ASN A 180 -6.42 -9.39 -5.76
CA ASN A 180 -7.72 -9.87 -6.23
C ASN A 180 -7.89 -9.75 -7.77
N GLY A 181 -6.86 -9.34 -8.50
CA GLY A 181 -6.90 -9.17 -9.96
C GLY A 181 -7.65 -7.92 -10.43
N ASP A 182 -7.88 -6.95 -9.55
CA ASP A 182 -8.38 -5.63 -9.95
C ASP A 182 -7.20 -4.72 -10.35
N LEU A 183 -6.89 -4.71 -11.65
CA LEU A 183 -5.70 -4.07 -12.22
C LEU A 183 -5.99 -2.70 -12.86
N ARG A 184 -7.09 -2.04 -12.50
CA ARG A 184 -7.56 -0.80 -13.16
C ARG A 184 -6.59 0.39 -13.06
N TYR A 185 -5.64 0.37 -12.13
CA TYR A 185 -4.65 1.45 -11.92
C TYR A 185 -3.21 1.03 -12.23
N LEU A 186 -3.05 -0.13 -12.87
CA LEU A 186 -1.75 -0.72 -13.15
C LEU A 186 -0.95 0.14 -14.15
N ASN A 187 0.33 0.36 -13.87
CA ASN A 187 1.22 1.07 -14.79
C ASN A 187 1.43 0.25 -16.09
N PRO A 188 1.52 0.89 -17.28
CA PRO A 188 1.78 0.18 -18.54
C PRO A 188 3.00 -0.74 -18.55
N LYS A 189 4.05 -0.44 -17.77
CA LYS A 189 5.21 -1.33 -17.55
C LYS A 189 4.76 -2.72 -17.13
N TYR A 190 3.84 -2.82 -16.17
CA TYR A 190 3.40 -4.09 -15.61
C TYR A 190 2.40 -4.83 -16.50
N VAL A 191 1.62 -4.10 -17.31
CA VAL A 191 0.81 -4.71 -18.39
C VAL A 191 1.72 -5.35 -19.44
N LYS A 192 2.88 -4.76 -19.72
CA LYS A 192 3.89 -5.40 -20.57
C LYS A 192 4.58 -6.55 -19.85
N ALA A 193 4.84 -6.43 -18.55
CA ALA A 193 5.47 -7.48 -17.75
C ALA A 193 4.64 -8.77 -17.74
N GLU A 194 3.33 -8.70 -17.51
CA GLU A 194 2.44 -9.88 -17.53
C GLU A 194 2.44 -10.57 -18.91
N LYS A 195 2.51 -9.79 -20.00
CA LYS A 195 2.58 -10.32 -21.37
C LYS A 195 3.89 -11.04 -21.64
N LEU A 196 5.02 -10.45 -21.25
CA LEU A 196 6.34 -11.04 -21.44
C LEU A 196 6.50 -12.32 -20.61
N LEU A 197 6.02 -12.31 -19.36
CA LEU A 197 6.09 -13.46 -18.45
C LEU A 197 5.01 -14.51 -18.71
N GLU A 198 4.05 -14.23 -19.59
CA GLU A 198 2.87 -15.07 -19.85
C GLU A 198 2.11 -15.42 -18.56
N THR A 199 2.08 -14.50 -17.61
CA THR A 199 1.53 -14.70 -16.27
C THR A 199 0.75 -13.45 -15.87
N PRO A 200 -0.56 -13.55 -15.56
CA PRO A 200 -1.35 -12.40 -15.12
C PRO A 200 -0.70 -11.68 -13.93
N PHE A 201 -0.76 -10.35 -13.88
CA PHE A 201 -0.01 -9.60 -12.87
C PHE A 201 -0.36 -9.97 -11.41
N ASP A 202 -1.63 -10.31 -11.10
CA ASP A 202 -2.02 -10.79 -9.77
C ASP A 202 -1.34 -12.10 -9.38
N GLN A 203 -1.07 -12.96 -10.37
CA GLN A 203 -0.42 -14.25 -10.16
C GLN A 203 1.08 -14.14 -9.90
N LEU A 204 1.71 -13.01 -10.28
CA LEU A 204 3.09 -12.70 -9.88
C LEU A 204 3.26 -12.45 -8.37
N PHE A 205 2.15 -12.32 -7.64
CA PHE A 205 2.08 -12.14 -6.19
C PHE A 205 1.13 -13.16 -5.51
N ASN A 206 1.01 -14.37 -6.07
CA ASN A 206 0.18 -15.44 -5.50
C ASN A 206 0.78 -16.03 -4.20
N GLN A 207 0.04 -16.91 -3.51
CA GLN A 207 0.45 -17.56 -2.25
C GLN A 207 1.68 -18.49 -2.35
N HIS A 208 2.15 -18.79 -3.56
CA HIS A 208 3.36 -19.57 -3.82
C HIS A 208 4.57 -18.69 -4.10
N THR A 209 4.42 -17.38 -4.28
CA THR A 209 5.54 -16.45 -4.46
C THR A 209 6.07 -15.91 -3.13
N ILE A 210 7.36 -15.55 -3.05
CA ILE A 210 7.94 -14.96 -1.83
C ILE A 210 7.20 -13.68 -1.44
N LEU A 211 7.08 -12.72 -2.36
CA LEU A 211 6.40 -11.46 -2.09
C LEU A 211 4.90 -11.66 -1.84
N GLY A 212 4.23 -12.59 -2.52
CA GLY A 212 2.82 -12.89 -2.26
C GLY A 212 2.56 -13.50 -0.89
N ARG A 213 3.44 -14.38 -0.41
CA ARG A 213 3.40 -14.89 0.99
C ARG A 213 3.66 -13.78 1.99
N TRP A 214 4.68 -12.96 1.73
CA TRP A 214 5.03 -11.83 2.58
C TRP A 214 3.88 -10.82 2.70
N LEU A 215 3.24 -10.44 1.59
CA LEU A 215 2.07 -9.55 1.57
C LEU A 215 0.91 -10.14 2.37
N ARG A 216 0.60 -11.44 2.22
CA ARG A 216 -0.46 -12.12 3.00
C ARG A 216 -0.17 -12.17 4.50
N SER A 217 1.09 -12.05 4.92
CA SER A 217 1.44 -11.97 6.36
C SER A 217 1.12 -10.61 6.98
N LYS A 218 0.98 -9.55 6.16
CA LYS A 218 0.86 -8.17 6.64
C LYS A 218 -0.51 -7.89 7.27
N PRO A 219 -0.54 -7.12 8.36
CA PRO A 219 -1.79 -6.74 8.99
C PRO A 219 -2.47 -5.59 8.22
N VAL A 220 -3.77 -5.39 8.48
CA VAL A 220 -4.53 -4.25 7.93
C VAL A 220 -4.44 -3.01 8.83
N LEU A 221 -4.03 -3.21 10.08
CA LEU A 221 -3.91 -2.17 11.10
C LEU A 221 -2.76 -2.48 12.07
N VAL A 222 -2.27 -1.46 12.75
CA VAL A 222 -1.39 -1.63 13.93
C VAL A 222 -1.69 -0.54 14.95
N LYS A 223 -1.67 -0.88 16.24
CA LYS A 223 -1.69 0.07 17.35
C LYS A 223 -0.28 0.16 17.94
N ILE A 224 0.26 1.37 18.04
CA ILE A 224 1.55 1.63 18.68
C ILE A 224 1.34 2.73 19.71
N ASN A 225 1.54 2.41 20.99
CA ASN A 225 1.21 3.28 22.11
C ASN A 225 -0.27 3.73 22.04
N ASP A 226 -0.50 5.03 21.85
CA ASP A 226 -1.79 5.70 21.74
C ASP A 226 -2.15 6.10 20.30
N HIS A 227 -1.47 5.55 19.29
CA HIS A 227 -1.73 5.76 17.86
C HIS A 227 -2.24 4.48 17.19
N LEU A 228 -3.37 4.58 16.51
CA LEU A 228 -3.91 3.51 15.67
C LEU A 228 -3.70 3.84 14.19
N TYR A 229 -3.06 2.94 13.46
CA TYR A 229 -2.68 3.12 12.06
C TYR A 229 -3.51 2.19 11.17
N ALA A 230 -4.02 2.72 10.06
CA ALA A 230 -4.64 1.96 8.96
C ALA A 230 -4.53 2.76 7.66
N HIS A 231 -4.80 2.12 6.52
CA HIS A 231 -4.69 2.81 5.23
C HIS A 231 -5.76 3.91 5.04
N GLY A 232 -7.06 3.57 5.12
CA GLY A 232 -8.17 4.51 4.95
C GLY A 232 -8.68 5.10 6.27
N GLY A 233 -8.94 4.24 7.26
CA GLY A 233 -9.46 4.63 8.56
C GLY A 233 -10.63 3.76 9.02
N PHE A 234 -11.16 4.04 10.20
CA PHE A 234 -12.16 3.19 10.86
C PHE A 234 -13.51 3.90 10.90
N HIS A 235 -14.54 3.26 10.35
CA HIS A 235 -15.89 3.80 10.41
C HIS A 235 -16.43 3.74 11.87
N PRO A 236 -17.12 4.79 12.37
CA PRO A 236 -17.62 4.86 13.75
C PRO A 236 -18.46 3.67 14.23
N GLN A 237 -19.28 3.11 13.34
CA GLN A 237 -20.05 1.88 13.57
C GLN A 237 -19.23 0.73 14.20
N LEU A 238 -17.93 0.62 13.91
CA LEU A 238 -17.08 -0.42 14.51
C LEU A 238 -17.06 -0.34 16.05
N ALA A 239 -17.16 0.86 16.60
CA ALA A 239 -17.20 1.08 18.03
C ALA A 239 -18.61 0.89 18.63
N GLU A 240 -19.66 1.23 17.87
CA GLU A 240 -21.05 0.90 18.25
C GLU A 240 -21.27 -0.62 18.35
N ASP A 241 -20.75 -1.34 17.36
CA ASP A 241 -20.79 -2.80 17.28
C ASP A 241 -19.75 -3.49 18.18
N LYS A 242 -18.94 -2.70 18.92
CA LYS A 242 -17.89 -3.16 19.85
C LYS A 242 -16.87 -4.12 19.23
N ILE A 243 -16.53 -3.91 17.95
CA ILE A 243 -15.61 -4.78 17.22
C ILE A 243 -14.16 -4.51 17.66
N THR A 244 -13.40 -5.55 18.00
CA THR A 244 -12.01 -5.42 18.43
C THR A 244 -11.03 -5.31 17.25
N LEU A 245 -9.83 -4.77 17.51
CA LEU A 245 -8.73 -4.70 16.53
C LEU A 245 -8.34 -6.09 16.00
N ASP A 246 -8.29 -7.09 16.89
CA ASP A 246 -8.00 -8.48 16.54
C ASP A 246 -9.05 -9.07 15.59
N THR A 247 -10.35 -8.86 15.88
CA THR A 247 -11.44 -9.31 15.01
C THR A 247 -11.37 -8.64 13.64
N ILE A 248 -11.12 -7.33 13.58
CA ILE A 248 -10.93 -6.61 12.30
C ILE A 248 -9.80 -7.25 11.51
N ASN A 249 -8.62 -7.41 12.11
CA ASN A 249 -7.44 -7.90 11.41
C ASN A 249 -7.60 -9.35 10.97
N LYS A 250 -8.04 -10.25 11.85
CA LYS A 250 -8.24 -11.68 11.53
C LYS A 250 -9.31 -11.88 10.46
N THR A 251 -10.48 -11.25 10.60
CA THR A 251 -11.55 -11.38 9.60
C THR A 251 -11.14 -10.80 8.26
N PHE A 252 -10.41 -9.66 8.25
CA PHE A 252 -9.89 -9.10 7.01
C PHE A 252 -8.94 -10.08 6.32
N LYS A 253 -7.92 -10.55 7.04
CA LYS A 253 -6.86 -11.42 6.50
C LYS A 253 -7.39 -12.77 6.03
N SER A 254 -8.31 -13.40 6.77
CA SER A 254 -8.90 -14.67 6.36
C SER A 254 -9.79 -14.55 5.12
N HIS A 255 -10.12 -13.33 4.69
CA HIS A 255 -10.90 -13.04 3.48
C HIS A 255 -10.13 -12.17 2.48
N LEU A 256 -8.79 -12.14 2.56
CA LEU A 256 -7.95 -11.20 1.81
C LEU A 256 -8.06 -11.37 0.28
N VAL A 257 -8.08 -12.62 -0.22
CA VAL A 257 -8.11 -12.92 -1.65
C VAL A 257 -9.35 -13.74 -1.98
N GLU A 258 -10.27 -13.17 -2.75
CA GLU A 258 -11.60 -13.76 -3.00
C GLU A 258 -11.53 -15.07 -3.79
N LYS A 259 -10.55 -15.20 -4.70
CA LYS A 259 -10.31 -16.44 -5.46
C LYS A 259 -9.77 -17.59 -4.60
N GLU A 260 -9.28 -17.31 -3.39
CA GLU A 260 -8.73 -18.29 -2.45
C GLU A 260 -9.80 -18.77 -1.44
N LEU A 261 -11.00 -18.19 -1.47
CA LEU A 261 -12.08 -18.52 -0.53
C LEU A 261 -12.95 -19.66 -1.05
N LEU A 262 -13.44 -20.49 -0.12
CA LEU A 262 -14.47 -21.49 -0.42
C LEU A 262 -15.81 -20.83 -0.78
N GLU A 263 -16.12 -19.70 -0.15
CA GLU A 263 -17.35 -18.94 -0.32
C GLU A 263 -17.06 -17.45 -0.53
N LYS A 264 -18.01 -16.73 -1.15
CA LYS A 264 -17.86 -15.28 -1.35
C LYS A 264 -17.87 -14.54 -0.01
N ARG A 265 -17.26 -13.35 0.01
CA ARG A 265 -17.31 -12.48 1.19
C ARG A 265 -18.75 -12.04 1.49
N GLU A 266 -19.20 -12.33 2.71
CA GLU A 266 -20.49 -11.89 3.23
C GLU A 266 -20.34 -11.20 4.60
N GLY A 267 -21.43 -10.60 5.10
CA GLY A 267 -21.50 -9.96 6.41
C GLY A 267 -20.34 -9.00 6.71
N PHE A 268 -19.69 -9.23 7.85
CA PHE A 268 -18.60 -8.39 8.33
C PHE A 268 -17.34 -8.46 7.44
N ALA A 269 -17.03 -9.63 6.86
CA ALA A 269 -15.92 -9.76 5.92
C ALA A 269 -16.13 -8.90 4.66
N ARG A 270 -17.37 -8.86 4.14
CA ARG A 270 -17.74 -7.97 3.03
C ARG A 270 -17.64 -6.50 3.44
N TYR A 271 -18.15 -6.14 4.61
CA TYR A 271 -18.08 -4.77 5.15
C TYR A 271 -16.64 -4.25 5.15
N LEU A 272 -15.71 -5.04 5.69
CA LEU A 272 -14.29 -4.70 5.79
C LEU A 272 -13.59 -4.46 4.44
N HIS A 273 -14.08 -5.07 3.35
CA HIS A 273 -13.49 -4.93 2.01
C HIS A 273 -14.24 -3.93 1.11
N LYS A 274 -15.14 -3.11 1.68
CA LYS A 274 -15.93 -2.10 0.96
C LYS A 274 -15.68 -0.71 1.53
N THR A 275 -16.49 0.27 1.13
CA THR A 275 -16.31 1.71 1.37
C THR A 275 -16.20 2.12 2.84
N HIS A 276 -16.75 1.34 3.76
CA HIS A 276 -16.64 1.58 5.21
C HIS A 276 -15.51 0.80 5.89
N GLY A 277 -14.81 -0.03 5.12
CA GLY A 277 -13.71 -0.84 5.61
C GLY A 277 -12.40 -0.07 5.82
N PRO A 278 -11.46 -0.65 6.59
CA PRO A 278 -10.23 0.00 7.04
C PRO A 278 -9.32 0.52 5.93
N ILE A 279 -9.42 -0.05 4.73
CA ILE A 279 -8.60 0.34 3.57
C ILE A 279 -9.31 1.31 2.62
N TRP A 280 -10.59 1.63 2.81
CA TRP A 280 -11.34 2.48 1.88
C TRP A 280 -12.04 3.67 2.54
N TYR A 281 -12.19 3.66 3.86
CA TYR A 281 -12.96 4.69 4.54
C TYR A 281 -12.33 6.08 4.36
N ARG A 282 -13.15 7.06 3.97
CA ARG A 282 -12.74 8.46 3.75
C ARG A 282 -13.54 9.46 4.58
N GLY A 283 -14.33 8.98 5.55
CA GLY A 283 -15.27 9.84 6.28
C GLY A 283 -14.59 10.93 7.12
N TYR A 284 -13.30 10.83 7.42
CA TYR A 284 -12.58 11.91 8.12
C TYR A 284 -12.32 13.15 7.24
N PHE A 285 -12.59 13.06 5.94
CA PHE A 285 -12.25 14.08 4.94
C PHE A 285 -13.46 14.57 4.16
N LYS A 286 -14.67 14.28 4.64
CA LYS A 286 -15.94 14.64 4.00
C LYS A 286 -16.83 15.39 4.97
N ASP A 287 -17.65 16.30 4.43
CA ASP A 287 -18.62 17.06 5.22
C ASP A 287 -19.76 16.19 5.76
N ASP A 288 -20.12 15.13 5.03
CA ASP A 288 -21.12 14.12 5.39
C ASP A 288 -20.49 12.86 6.02
N GLY A 289 -19.24 12.98 6.52
CA GLY A 289 -18.48 11.90 7.11
C GLY A 289 -18.63 11.78 8.64
N ALA A 290 -17.57 11.33 9.31
CA ALA A 290 -17.59 11.14 10.76
C ALA A 290 -17.68 12.49 11.50
N THR A 291 -18.56 12.55 12.50
CA THR A 291 -18.65 13.67 13.44
C THR A 291 -17.52 13.60 14.49
N ALA A 292 -17.33 14.70 15.23
CA ALA A 292 -16.33 14.74 16.30
C ALA A 292 -16.67 13.79 17.45
N GLU A 293 -17.97 13.63 17.74
CA GLU A 293 -18.51 12.78 18.80
C GLU A 293 -18.38 11.29 18.45
N GLU A 294 -18.68 10.92 17.20
CA GLU A 294 -18.44 9.57 16.69
C GLU A 294 -16.96 9.20 16.72
N LEU A 295 -16.09 10.15 16.38
CA LEU A 295 -14.65 9.95 16.47
C LEU A 295 -14.19 9.79 17.93
N ASP A 296 -14.77 10.52 18.89
CA ASP A 296 -14.49 10.32 20.32
C ASP A 296 -14.92 8.92 20.79
N LEU A 297 -16.07 8.44 20.32
CA LEU A 297 -16.56 7.09 20.61
C LEU A 297 -15.56 6.04 20.09
N LEU A 298 -15.07 6.23 18.86
CA LEU A 298 -14.11 5.35 18.21
C LEU A 298 -12.74 5.34 18.92
N LEU A 299 -12.20 6.51 19.25
CA LEU A 299 -10.94 6.65 19.98
C LEU A 299 -11.00 5.99 21.36
N LYS A 300 -12.10 6.22 22.09
CA LYS A 300 -12.35 5.60 23.39
C LYS A 300 -12.46 4.08 23.29
N HIS A 301 -13.14 3.57 22.27
CA HIS A 301 -13.32 2.14 22.07
C HIS A 301 -12.00 1.41 21.80
N PHE A 302 -11.12 1.99 20.98
CA PHE A 302 -9.80 1.41 20.69
C PHE A 302 -8.71 1.81 21.68
N ASP A 303 -9.04 2.63 22.67
CA ASP A 303 -8.11 3.14 23.70
C ASP A 303 -6.87 3.79 23.06
N VAL A 304 -7.11 4.80 22.22
CA VAL A 304 -6.08 5.58 21.51
C VAL A 304 -6.45 7.06 21.49
N ASN A 305 -5.46 7.92 21.33
CA ASN A 305 -5.66 9.37 21.20
C ASN A 305 -5.70 9.81 19.72
N HIS A 306 -5.10 9.02 18.83
CA HIS A 306 -4.90 9.39 17.44
C HIS A 306 -5.16 8.24 16.48
N ILE A 307 -5.81 8.54 15.36
CA ILE A 307 -5.93 7.66 14.20
C ILE A 307 -5.06 8.22 13.07
N VAL A 308 -4.12 7.43 12.57
CA VAL A 308 -3.16 7.81 11.53
C VAL A 308 -3.48 7.09 10.24
N VAL A 309 -3.73 7.84 9.15
CA VAL A 309 -4.27 7.29 7.90
C VAL A 309 -3.61 7.85 6.64
N GLY A 310 -3.53 7.02 5.60
CA GLY A 310 -3.15 7.38 4.24
C GLY A 310 -4.37 7.64 3.35
N HIS A 311 -4.35 7.07 2.14
CA HIS A 311 -5.46 6.90 1.18
C HIS A 311 -6.05 8.18 0.56
N THR A 312 -6.28 9.22 1.38
CA THR A 312 -6.84 10.51 0.98
C THR A 312 -5.73 11.54 0.94
N SER A 313 -5.25 11.79 -0.26
CA SER A 313 -4.05 12.60 -0.48
C SER A 313 -4.19 14.04 -0.06
N GLN A 314 -3.19 14.48 0.70
CA GLN A 314 -3.01 15.84 1.16
C GLN A 314 -1.80 16.47 0.46
N LYS A 315 -1.69 17.80 0.53
CA LYS A 315 -0.51 18.51 0.01
C LYS A 315 0.74 18.27 0.87
N LYS A 316 0.53 17.92 2.14
CA LYS A 316 1.52 17.72 3.20
C LYS A 316 0.83 16.96 4.33
N ILE A 317 1.57 16.40 5.28
CA ILE A 317 0.97 15.81 6.48
C ILE A 317 0.19 16.90 7.23
N GLU A 318 -1.03 16.59 7.64
CA GLU A 318 -1.89 17.50 8.37
C GLU A 318 -2.79 16.76 9.36
N THR A 319 -3.42 17.51 10.26
CA THR A 319 -4.33 16.98 11.26
C THR A 319 -5.77 17.41 10.98
N ARG A 320 -6.70 16.56 11.40
CA ARG A 320 -8.14 16.81 11.40
C ARG A 320 -8.68 16.57 12.81
N PHE A 321 -9.84 17.16 13.09
CA PHE A 321 -10.53 16.99 14.38
C PHE A 321 -9.66 17.31 15.61
N LYS A 322 -8.89 18.41 15.56
CA LYS A 322 -7.99 18.82 16.65
C LYS A 322 -7.01 17.69 17.03
N GLY A 323 -6.29 17.18 16.03
CA GLY A 323 -5.21 16.20 16.23
C GLY A 323 -5.65 14.75 16.34
N LYS A 324 -6.95 14.48 16.52
CA LYS A 324 -7.50 13.12 16.62
C LYS A 324 -7.26 12.27 15.37
N VAL A 325 -7.22 12.88 14.19
CA VAL A 325 -6.85 12.21 12.94
C VAL A 325 -5.60 12.87 12.35
N ILE A 326 -4.63 12.05 11.95
CA ILE A 326 -3.40 12.49 11.28
C ILE A 326 -3.35 11.88 9.88
N ALA A 327 -3.41 12.73 8.86
CA ALA A 327 -3.38 12.31 7.47
C ALA A 327 -1.93 12.31 6.96
N ILE A 328 -1.44 11.14 6.54
CA ILE A 328 -0.04 10.92 6.17
C ILE A 328 0.20 10.59 4.68
N ASP A 329 -0.85 10.44 3.88
CA ASP A 329 -0.71 10.50 2.42
C ASP A 329 -0.40 11.95 2.00
N SER A 330 0.88 12.22 1.76
CA SER A 330 1.42 13.52 1.35
C SER A 330 1.55 13.67 -0.18
N SER A 331 0.78 12.87 -0.94
CA SER A 331 0.78 12.83 -2.41
C SER A 331 2.09 12.34 -3.05
N ILE A 332 2.81 11.43 -2.39
CA ILE A 332 4.06 10.84 -2.91
C ILE A 332 3.85 10.30 -4.34
N LYS A 333 2.72 9.66 -4.59
CA LYS A 333 2.23 9.18 -5.89
C LYS A 333 2.37 10.13 -7.08
N ARG A 334 2.50 11.45 -6.85
CA ARG A 334 2.70 12.46 -7.89
C ARG A 334 4.17 12.62 -8.32
N GLY A 335 5.11 11.95 -7.66
CA GLY A 335 6.54 11.94 -7.99
C GLY A 335 7.27 13.26 -7.74
N LYS A 336 6.70 14.18 -6.94
CA LYS A 336 7.25 15.54 -6.74
C LYS A 336 7.60 15.88 -5.30
N TYR A 337 6.84 15.37 -4.35
CA TYR A 337 6.95 15.75 -2.94
C TYR A 337 6.45 14.62 -2.03
N GLY A 338 6.92 14.61 -0.79
CA GLY A 338 6.49 13.71 0.26
C GLY A 338 6.93 14.23 1.63
N GLU A 339 6.29 13.73 2.67
CA GLU A 339 6.66 13.96 4.07
C GLU A 339 6.58 12.65 4.87
N VAL A 340 7.31 12.61 5.98
CA VAL A 340 7.29 11.51 6.96
C VAL A 340 6.80 12.07 8.29
N LEU A 341 5.84 11.40 8.92
CA LEU A 341 5.40 11.70 10.27
C LEU A 341 6.45 11.17 11.25
N PHE A 342 6.83 11.96 12.25
CA PHE A 342 7.62 11.52 13.40
C PHE A 342 6.83 11.70 14.68
N ILE A 343 6.85 10.67 15.52
CA ILE A 343 6.27 10.65 16.85
C ILE A 343 7.38 10.20 17.80
N GLU A 344 7.91 11.14 18.58
CA GLU A 344 9.03 10.89 19.48
C GLU A 344 8.75 11.54 20.84
N ASN A 345 8.68 10.73 21.90
CA ASN A 345 8.39 11.21 23.26
C ASN A 345 7.15 12.11 23.36
N GLY A 346 6.06 11.75 22.65
CA GLY A 346 4.80 12.50 22.62
C GLY A 346 4.81 13.77 21.75
N LYS A 347 5.91 14.06 21.04
CA LYS A 347 5.98 15.16 20.07
C LYS A 347 5.69 14.66 18.67
N HIS A 348 4.88 15.40 17.93
CA HIS A 348 4.55 15.13 16.54
C HIS A 348 5.24 16.13 15.63
N GLU A 349 5.96 15.63 14.64
CA GLU A 349 6.67 16.43 13.66
C GLU A 349 6.49 15.88 12.25
N ARG A 350 6.64 16.76 11.27
CA ARG A 350 6.67 16.43 9.84
C ARG A 350 8.10 16.57 9.36
N GLY A 351 8.68 15.48 8.94
CA GLY A 351 9.93 15.43 8.17
C GLY A 351 9.65 15.75 6.71
N THR A 352 10.21 16.85 6.20
CA THR A 352 10.02 17.24 4.80
C THR A 352 10.92 16.44 3.86
N LEU A 353 10.71 16.57 2.54
CA LEU A 353 11.60 15.99 1.53
C LEU A 353 13.09 16.39 1.70
N LYS A 354 13.37 17.57 2.28
CA LYS A 354 14.74 18.05 2.52
C LYS A 354 15.35 17.53 3.83
N GLY A 355 14.58 16.82 4.66
CA GLY A 355 14.99 16.39 5.99
C GLY A 355 14.65 17.37 7.12
N ASP A 356 14.12 18.56 6.80
CA ASP A 356 13.71 19.52 7.84
C ASP A 356 12.59 18.94 8.70
N ARG A 357 12.75 19.00 10.04
CA ARG A 357 11.70 18.71 11.02
C ARG A 357 10.83 19.95 11.25
N LYS A 358 9.51 19.80 11.09
CA LYS A 358 8.54 20.87 11.34
C LYS A 358 7.50 20.40 12.35
N PRO A 359 7.19 21.15 13.41
CA PRO A 359 6.14 20.77 14.35
C PRO A 359 4.80 20.49 13.65
N LEU A 360 4.12 19.43 14.09
CA LEU A 360 2.75 19.12 13.71
C LEU A 360 1.83 19.52 14.87
N LYS A 361 0.84 20.37 14.59
CA LYS A 361 -0.14 20.77 15.59
C LYS A 361 -1.14 19.63 15.80
N ILE A 362 -1.09 19.03 16.98
CA ILE A 362 -2.09 18.11 17.50
C ILE A 362 -3.19 18.91 18.17
#